data_AF-D6YAM4-F1
#
_entry.id   AF-D6YAM4-F1
#
_cell.length_a   1.000
_cell.length_b   1.000
_cell.length_c   1.000
_cell.angle_alpha   90.00
_cell.angle_beta   90.00
_cell.angle_gamma   90.00
#
_symmetry.space_group_name_H-M   'P 1'
#
loop_
_entity.id
_entity.type
_entity.pdbx_description
1 polymer ?
#
loop_
_entity_poly.entity_id
_entity_poly.type
_entity_poly.pdbx_seq_one_letter_code
_entity_poly.pdbx_strand_id
1 'polypeptide(L)'
;MEWARELARRLLAERLPRRWAHTQGVAARAAMLAPILGEEAGTLTAAAYLHDIGYAPDLATTGFHPLDGARYLRDVAGADAMLCRLVAHHSCATFEATERGLAETLLSEFPPPERSLLADALTYCDMTTGPDGRHLSVPERLAEIHSRYGPGHLVSRSIAAATPCILAAARAVEAAPSPGTANRCRPGSGRSAGALTGPSASLRPGRGAPSAPRWTHCSAWAHRRPPGR
;
A
#
# COMPACT_ATOMS: atom_id res chain seq x y z
N MET A 1 -11.12 -4.49 15.41
CA MET A 1 -10.11 -5.41 14.84
C MET A 1 -10.55 -6.87 14.91
N GLU A 2 -11.07 -7.35 16.05
CA GLU A 2 -11.50 -8.75 16.21
C GLU A 2 -12.52 -9.21 15.16
N TRP A 3 -13.50 -8.36 14.82
CA TRP A 3 -14.49 -8.67 13.78
C TRP A 3 -13.86 -8.93 12.40
N ALA A 4 -12.81 -8.19 12.04
CA ALA A 4 -12.15 -8.29 10.74
C ALA A 4 -11.36 -9.60 10.64
N ARG A 5 -10.67 -9.95 11.73
CA ARG A 5 -9.98 -11.24 11.88
C ARG A 5 -10.97 -12.39 11.78
N GLU A 6 -12.09 -12.32 12.49
CA GLU A 6 -13.10 -13.39 12.51
C GLU A 6 -13.79 -13.55 11.15
N LEU A 7 -14.10 -12.44 10.47
CA LEU A 7 -14.62 -12.47 9.11
C LEU A 7 -13.63 -13.12 8.14
N ALA A 8 -12.37 -12.69 8.15
CA ALA A 8 -11.32 -13.26 7.31
C ALA A 8 -11.09 -14.74 7.60
N ARG A 9 -11.03 -15.13 8.89
CA ARG A 9 -10.89 -16.53 9.32
C ARG A 9 -12.02 -17.39 8.76
N ARG A 10 -13.27 -16.96 8.93
CA ARG A 10 -14.44 -17.69 8.43
C ARG A 10 -14.44 -17.85 6.91
N LEU A 11 -13.99 -16.85 6.17
CA LEU A 11 -13.95 -16.91 4.69
C LEU A 11 -12.75 -17.69 4.14
N LEU A 12 -11.61 -17.68 4.83
CA LEU A 12 -10.33 -18.14 4.28
C LEU A 12 -9.79 -19.41 4.95
N ALA A 13 -9.96 -19.60 6.26
CA ALA A 13 -9.16 -20.57 7.01
C ALA A 13 -9.33 -22.03 6.55
N GLU A 14 -10.58 -22.44 6.29
CA GLU A 14 -10.89 -23.81 5.88
C GLU A 14 -10.60 -24.05 4.39
N ARG A 15 -11.09 -23.16 3.52
CA ARG A 15 -11.03 -23.36 2.06
C ARG A 15 -9.72 -22.90 1.42
N LEU A 16 -9.03 -21.95 2.04
CA LEU A 16 -7.83 -21.31 1.53
C LEU A 16 -6.77 -21.17 2.64
N PRO A 17 -6.31 -22.27 3.26
CA PRO A 17 -5.46 -22.23 4.46
C PRO A 17 -4.13 -21.50 4.24
N ARG A 18 -3.51 -21.63 3.05
CA ARG A 18 -2.31 -20.86 2.70
C ARG A 18 -2.59 -19.36 2.62
N ARG A 19 -3.72 -18.96 2.02
CA ARG A 19 -4.15 -17.57 1.98
C ARG A 19 -4.39 -17.02 3.38
N TRP A 20 -5.03 -17.81 4.24
CA TRP A 20 -5.21 -17.45 5.65
C TRP A 20 -3.88 -17.28 6.39
N ALA A 21 -2.88 -18.13 6.16
CA ALA A 21 -1.54 -17.96 6.71
C ALA A 21 -0.88 -16.65 6.22
N HIS A 22 -0.98 -16.37 4.93
CA HIS A 22 -0.52 -15.10 4.35
C HIS A 22 -1.21 -13.89 5.01
N THR A 23 -2.54 -13.87 5.05
CA THR A 23 -3.34 -12.81 5.69
C THR A 23 -2.95 -12.56 7.14
N GLN A 24 -2.70 -13.61 7.93
CA GLN A 24 -2.20 -13.46 9.30
C GLN A 24 -0.81 -12.80 9.35
N GLY A 25 0.10 -13.17 8.45
CA GLY A 25 1.41 -12.51 8.32
C GLY A 25 1.30 -11.03 7.98
N VAL A 26 0.41 -10.66 7.05
CA VAL A 26 0.16 -9.26 6.67
C VAL A 26 -0.39 -8.48 7.86
N ALA A 27 -1.32 -9.05 8.61
CA ALA A 27 -1.87 -8.41 9.82
C ALA A 27 -0.82 -8.27 10.94
N ALA A 28 0.08 -9.24 11.10
CA ALA A 28 1.20 -9.13 12.02
C ALA A 28 2.17 -8.01 11.61
N ARG A 29 2.43 -7.85 10.30
CA ARG A 29 3.23 -6.73 9.78
C ARG A 29 2.56 -5.38 10.05
N ALA A 30 1.25 -5.29 9.80
CA ALA A 30 0.45 -4.11 10.06
C ALA A 30 0.50 -3.68 11.54
N ALA A 31 0.38 -4.64 12.46
CA ALA A 31 0.46 -4.36 13.90
C ALA A 31 1.81 -3.73 14.31
N MET A 32 2.91 -4.11 13.66
CA MET A 32 4.23 -3.52 13.93
C MET A 32 4.35 -2.05 13.47
N LEU A 33 3.49 -1.60 12.56
CA LEU A 33 3.46 -0.21 12.09
C LEU A 33 2.61 0.71 12.98
N ALA A 34 2.03 0.19 14.07
CA ALA A 34 1.20 0.99 14.97
C ALA A 34 1.88 2.27 15.51
N PRO A 35 3.17 2.26 15.90
CA PRO A 35 3.85 3.48 16.32
C PRO A 35 3.97 4.54 15.22
N ILE A 36 4.00 4.12 13.95
CA ILE A 36 4.14 5.01 12.79
C ILE A 36 2.78 5.61 12.41
N LEU A 37 1.71 4.80 12.45
CA LEU A 37 0.38 5.21 12.00
C LEU A 37 -0.51 5.81 13.10
N GLY A 38 -0.18 5.64 14.38
CA GLY A 38 -0.97 6.17 15.48
C GLY A 38 -2.43 5.69 15.42
N GLU A 39 -3.37 6.62 15.32
CA GLU A 39 -4.82 6.33 15.30
C GLU A 39 -5.25 5.45 14.10
N GLU A 40 -4.52 5.50 12.98
CA GLU A 40 -4.85 4.72 11.79
C GLU A 40 -4.41 3.24 11.89
N ALA A 41 -3.65 2.86 12.93
CA ALA A 41 -3.13 1.51 13.11
C ALA A 41 -4.22 0.43 13.16
N GLY A 42 -5.36 0.76 13.78
CA GLY A 42 -6.52 -0.13 13.86
C GLY A 42 -7.16 -0.39 12.49
N THR A 43 -7.25 0.64 11.66
CA THR A 43 -7.76 0.57 10.29
C THR A 43 -6.82 -0.22 9.40
N LEU A 44 -5.50 0.01 9.50
CA LEU A 44 -4.49 -0.76 8.77
C LEU A 44 -4.60 -2.26 9.09
N THR A 45 -4.66 -2.61 10.37
CA THR A 45 -4.73 -4.01 10.80
C THR A 45 -6.02 -4.68 10.34
N ALA A 46 -7.16 -3.96 10.38
CA ALA A 46 -8.41 -4.46 9.82
C ALA A 46 -8.30 -4.69 8.30
N ALA A 47 -7.74 -3.73 7.56
CA ALA A 47 -7.54 -3.86 6.11
C ALA A 47 -6.59 -5.02 5.78
N ALA A 48 -5.54 -5.22 6.56
CA ALA A 48 -4.61 -6.34 6.42
C ALA A 48 -5.29 -7.70 6.57
N TYR A 49 -6.22 -7.86 7.52
CA TYR A 49 -7.02 -9.09 7.62
C TYR A 49 -7.96 -9.28 6.42
N LEU A 50 -8.44 -8.18 5.83
CA LEU A 50 -9.54 -8.23 4.86
C LEU A 50 -9.10 -8.13 3.40
N HIS A 51 -7.86 -7.74 3.10
CA HIS A 51 -7.41 -7.41 1.73
C HIS A 51 -7.63 -8.56 0.72
N ASP A 52 -7.45 -9.79 1.19
CA ASP A 52 -7.48 -10.99 0.36
C ASP A 52 -8.79 -11.81 0.47
N ILE A 53 -9.84 -11.28 1.13
CA ILE A 53 -11.10 -12.05 1.30
C ILE A 53 -11.83 -12.29 -0.01
N GLY A 54 -11.61 -11.44 -1.02
CA GLY A 54 -12.20 -11.62 -2.35
C GLY A 54 -11.71 -12.86 -3.10
N TYR A 55 -10.69 -13.57 -2.58
CA TYR A 55 -10.33 -14.90 -3.06
C TYR A 55 -11.30 -15.99 -2.63
N ALA A 56 -12.12 -15.76 -1.59
CA ALA A 56 -13.07 -16.75 -1.11
C ALA A 56 -14.02 -17.16 -2.25
N PRO A 57 -14.23 -18.46 -2.49
CA PRO A 57 -15.01 -18.92 -3.66
C PRO A 57 -16.42 -18.33 -3.75
N ASP A 58 -17.06 -18.08 -2.61
CA ASP A 58 -18.43 -17.53 -2.57
C ASP A 58 -18.47 -16.02 -2.86
N LEU A 59 -17.32 -15.33 -2.82
CA LEU A 59 -17.20 -13.89 -3.06
C LEU A 59 -16.69 -13.58 -4.47
N ALA A 60 -16.00 -14.53 -5.12
CA ALA A 60 -15.35 -14.32 -6.40
C ALA A 60 -16.38 -14.16 -7.54
N THR A 61 -16.80 -12.93 -7.82
CA THR A 61 -17.75 -12.61 -8.90
C THR A 61 -17.06 -12.21 -10.21
N THR A 62 -15.94 -11.52 -10.11
CA THR A 62 -15.16 -11.02 -11.28
C THR A 62 -13.86 -11.78 -11.47
N GLY A 63 -13.43 -12.54 -10.46
CA GLY A 63 -12.12 -13.18 -10.44
C GLY A 63 -10.99 -12.18 -10.16
N PHE A 64 -11.32 -10.96 -9.71
CA PHE A 64 -10.41 -9.91 -9.29
C PHE A 64 -10.66 -9.61 -7.81
N HIS A 65 -9.86 -10.25 -6.95
CA HIS A 65 -10.11 -10.29 -5.51
C HIS A 65 -10.15 -8.92 -4.80
N PRO A 66 -9.44 -7.84 -5.23
CA PRO A 66 -9.56 -6.54 -4.58
C PRO A 66 -10.97 -5.96 -4.76
N LEU A 67 -11.53 -6.05 -5.97
CA LEU A 67 -12.87 -5.55 -6.26
C LEU A 67 -13.95 -6.42 -5.61
N ASP A 68 -13.83 -7.75 -5.75
CA ASP A 68 -14.79 -8.71 -5.19
C ASP A 68 -14.85 -8.59 -3.64
N GLY A 69 -13.69 -8.48 -2.99
CA GLY A 69 -13.60 -8.27 -1.55
C GLY A 69 -14.18 -6.92 -1.10
N ALA A 70 -13.87 -5.84 -1.81
CA ALA A 70 -14.39 -4.50 -1.49
C ALA A 70 -15.92 -4.41 -1.65
N ARG A 71 -16.49 -5.05 -2.68
CA ARG A 71 -17.95 -5.15 -2.85
C ARG A 71 -18.60 -5.91 -1.72
N TYR A 72 -18.04 -7.06 -1.32
CA TYR A 72 -18.56 -7.82 -0.19
C TYR A 72 -18.54 -6.99 1.11
N LEU A 73 -17.46 -6.26 1.36
CA LEU A 73 -17.35 -5.39 2.53
C LEU A 73 -18.40 -4.28 2.53
N ARG A 74 -18.63 -3.64 1.38
CA ARG A 74 -19.64 -2.59 1.22
C ARG A 74 -21.06 -3.14 1.38
N ASP A 75 -21.39 -4.18 0.64
CA ASP A 75 -22.78 -4.61 0.39
C ASP A 75 -23.29 -5.61 1.43
N VAL A 76 -22.40 -6.43 2.00
CA VAL A 76 -22.78 -7.50 2.94
C VAL A 76 -22.32 -7.20 4.36
N ALA A 77 -21.06 -6.80 4.53
CA ALA A 77 -20.51 -6.53 5.87
C ALA A 77 -20.86 -5.14 6.42
N GLY A 78 -21.31 -4.21 5.56
CA GLY A 78 -21.61 -2.82 5.95
C GLY A 78 -20.39 -2.08 6.49
N ALA A 79 -19.20 -2.36 5.94
CA ALA A 79 -17.94 -1.81 6.43
C ALA A 79 -17.74 -0.33 6.03
N ASP A 80 -16.88 0.36 6.78
CA ASP A 80 -16.52 1.75 6.52
C ASP A 80 -15.95 1.95 5.10
N ALA A 81 -16.29 3.08 4.48
CA ALA A 81 -15.93 3.37 3.10
C ALA A 81 -14.41 3.44 2.88
N MET A 82 -13.63 3.93 3.86
CA MET A 82 -12.17 3.92 3.75
C MET A 82 -11.62 2.51 3.75
N LEU A 83 -12.14 1.63 4.60
CA LEU A 83 -11.74 0.23 4.65
C LEU A 83 -12.01 -0.49 3.32
N CYS A 84 -13.18 -0.27 2.72
CA CYS A 84 -13.51 -0.79 1.39
C CYS A 84 -12.55 -0.28 0.32
N ARG A 85 -12.21 1.02 0.31
CA ARG A 85 -11.24 1.59 -0.63
C ARG A 85 -9.84 1.03 -0.44
N LEU A 86 -9.38 0.83 0.79
CA LEU A 86 -8.08 0.21 1.07
C LEU A 86 -8.01 -1.20 0.51
N VAL A 87 -9.05 -2.00 0.70
CA VAL A 87 -9.15 -3.36 0.14
C VAL A 87 -9.24 -3.32 -1.39
N ALA A 88 -10.00 -2.39 -1.97
CA ALA A 88 -10.13 -2.27 -3.42
C ALA A 88 -8.80 -1.93 -4.12
N HIS A 89 -7.92 -1.17 -3.45
CA HIS A 89 -6.70 -0.59 -4.03
C HIS A 89 -5.39 -1.18 -3.51
N HIS A 90 -5.45 -2.22 -2.65
CA HIS A 90 -4.24 -2.80 -2.06
C HIS A 90 -3.26 -3.29 -3.13
N SER A 91 -1.96 -3.23 -2.83
CA SER A 91 -0.89 -3.72 -3.69
C SER A 91 -0.89 -3.13 -5.11
N CYS A 92 -1.32 -1.87 -5.21
CA CYS A 92 -1.46 -1.14 -6.47
C CYS A 92 -2.42 -1.84 -7.45
N ALA A 93 -3.56 -2.35 -6.94
CA ALA A 93 -4.55 -3.16 -7.68
C ALA A 93 -5.00 -2.57 -9.03
N THR A 94 -4.96 -1.25 -9.23
CA THR A 94 -5.33 -0.59 -10.49
C THR A 94 -4.56 -1.11 -11.72
N PHE A 95 -3.31 -1.55 -11.55
CA PHE A 95 -2.52 -2.16 -12.64
C PHE A 95 -3.10 -3.50 -13.07
N GLU A 96 -3.49 -4.35 -12.12
CA GLU A 96 -4.16 -5.61 -12.43
C GLU A 96 -5.58 -5.39 -12.95
N ALA A 97 -6.31 -4.42 -12.40
CA ALA A 97 -7.62 -4.03 -12.91
C ALA A 97 -7.55 -3.62 -14.39
N THR A 98 -6.48 -2.93 -14.80
CA THR A 98 -6.26 -2.54 -16.21
C THR A 98 -6.04 -3.76 -17.10
N GLU A 99 -5.16 -4.69 -16.70
CA GLU A 99 -4.92 -5.94 -17.43
C GLU A 99 -6.19 -6.81 -17.57
N ARG A 100 -7.13 -6.68 -16.62
CA ARG A 100 -8.42 -7.39 -16.61
C ARG A 100 -9.55 -6.65 -17.31
N GLY A 101 -9.33 -5.40 -17.76
CA GLY A 101 -10.40 -4.56 -18.31
C GLY A 101 -11.44 -4.08 -17.27
N LEU A 102 -11.08 -4.08 -15.97
CA LEU A 102 -11.94 -3.71 -14.84
C LEU A 102 -11.55 -2.37 -14.19
N ALA A 103 -10.59 -1.63 -14.74
CA ALA A 103 -10.11 -0.38 -14.15
C ALA A 103 -11.21 0.68 -13.99
N GLU A 104 -12.08 0.85 -15.00
CA GLU A 104 -13.18 1.81 -14.93
C GLU A 104 -14.20 1.42 -13.85
N THR A 105 -14.56 0.13 -13.78
CA THR A 105 -15.44 -0.40 -12.74
C THR A 105 -14.86 -0.21 -11.35
N LEU A 106 -13.57 -0.54 -11.15
CA LEU A 106 -12.88 -0.34 -9.89
C LEU A 106 -12.92 1.12 -9.45
N LEU A 107 -12.55 2.04 -10.34
CA LEU A 107 -12.42 3.47 -10.03
C LEU A 107 -13.77 4.16 -9.80
N SER A 108 -14.82 3.73 -10.49
CA SER A 108 -16.17 4.26 -10.32
C SER A 108 -16.83 3.79 -9.02
N GLU A 109 -16.65 2.53 -8.64
CA GLU A 109 -17.23 1.99 -7.40
C GLU A 109 -16.43 2.34 -6.16
N PHE A 110 -15.10 2.37 -6.28
CA PHE A 110 -14.19 2.64 -5.19
C PHE A 110 -13.15 3.64 -5.69
N PRO A 111 -13.38 4.95 -5.52
CA PRO A 111 -12.33 5.94 -5.77
C PRO A 111 -11.09 5.61 -4.93
N PRO A 112 -9.86 5.79 -5.44
CA PRO A 112 -8.67 5.50 -4.67
C PRO A 112 -8.62 6.40 -3.42
N PRO A 113 -8.14 5.89 -2.27
CA PRO A 113 -7.89 6.76 -1.13
C PRO A 113 -6.89 7.84 -1.53
N GLU A 114 -7.00 9.02 -0.91
CA GLU A 114 -5.95 10.03 -1.05
C GLU A 114 -4.60 9.40 -0.69
N ARG A 115 -3.54 9.82 -1.40
CA ARG A 115 -2.19 9.31 -1.15
C ARG A 115 -1.85 9.54 0.32
N SER A 116 -1.81 8.43 1.06
CA SER A 116 -1.69 8.40 2.51
C SER A 116 -0.74 7.29 2.90
N LEU A 117 -0.04 7.51 4.01
CA LEU A 117 0.86 6.52 4.57
C LEU A 117 0.11 5.23 4.93
N LEU A 118 -1.20 5.31 5.22
CA LEU A 118 -2.07 4.16 5.46
C LEU A 118 -2.18 3.21 4.25
N ALA A 119 -2.42 3.74 3.04
CA ALA A 119 -2.51 2.91 1.83
C ALA A 119 -1.14 2.33 1.44
N ASP A 120 -0.08 3.13 1.59
CA ASP A 120 1.30 2.68 1.37
C ASP A 120 1.68 1.58 2.38
N ALA A 121 1.26 1.71 3.65
CA ALA A 121 1.48 0.72 4.69
C ALA A 121 0.78 -0.61 4.38
N LEU A 122 -0.44 -0.60 3.86
CA LEU A 122 -1.12 -1.84 3.47
C LEU A 122 -0.38 -2.55 2.32
N THR A 123 0.00 -1.79 1.29
CA THR A 123 0.81 -2.31 0.17
C THR A 123 2.13 -2.86 0.67
N TYR A 124 2.82 -2.15 1.56
CA TYR A 124 4.06 -2.60 2.16
C TYR A 124 3.87 -3.90 2.96
N CYS A 125 2.81 -4.01 3.75
CA CYS A 125 2.55 -5.20 4.56
C CYS A 125 2.32 -6.45 3.70
N ASP A 126 1.52 -6.37 2.65
CA ASP A 126 1.32 -7.48 1.70
C ASP A 126 2.63 -7.80 0.96
N MET A 127 3.28 -6.76 0.43
CA MET A 127 4.50 -6.92 -0.37
C MET A 127 5.76 -7.25 0.44
N THR A 128 5.65 -7.42 1.76
CA THR A 128 6.70 -7.95 2.65
C THR A 128 6.31 -9.25 3.35
N THR A 129 5.22 -9.90 2.90
CA THR A 129 4.73 -11.14 3.51
C THR A 129 4.56 -12.22 2.45
N GLY A 130 5.22 -13.36 2.61
CA GLY A 130 5.12 -14.54 1.74
C GLY A 130 3.76 -15.26 1.81
N PRO A 131 3.50 -16.23 0.90
CA PRO A 131 2.23 -16.98 0.83
C PRO A 131 2.00 -17.91 2.03
N ASP A 132 3.00 -18.10 2.89
CA ASP A 132 2.96 -18.86 4.14
C ASP A 132 2.91 -17.94 5.37
N GLY A 133 2.81 -16.63 5.17
CA GLY A 133 2.81 -15.63 6.24
C GLY A 133 4.21 -15.24 6.72
N ARG A 134 5.29 -15.80 6.17
CA ARG A 134 6.66 -15.43 6.55
C ARG A 134 7.03 -14.05 6.02
N HIS A 135 7.85 -13.34 6.76
CA HIS A 135 8.41 -12.07 6.30
C HIS A 135 9.36 -12.28 5.12
N LEU A 136 9.26 -11.40 4.12
CA LEU A 136 10.14 -11.29 2.97
C LEU A 136 10.47 -9.82 2.76
N SER A 137 11.64 -9.52 2.19
CA SER A 137 11.85 -8.21 1.59
C SER A 137 10.97 -8.03 0.34
N VAL A 138 10.73 -6.79 -0.06
CA VAL A 138 9.95 -6.49 -1.28
C VAL A 138 10.55 -7.14 -2.53
N PRO A 139 11.88 -7.10 -2.78
CA PRO A 139 12.48 -7.81 -3.91
C PRO A 139 12.27 -9.33 -3.86
N GLU A 140 12.39 -9.96 -2.69
CA GLU A 140 12.15 -11.39 -2.52
C GLU A 140 10.69 -11.76 -2.80
N ARG A 141 9.74 -10.96 -2.31
CA ARG A 141 8.31 -11.16 -2.57
C ARG A 141 7.97 -10.98 -4.05
N LEU A 142 8.53 -9.97 -4.72
CA LEU A 142 8.37 -9.79 -6.16
C LEU A 142 8.94 -10.98 -6.94
N ALA A 143 10.13 -11.46 -6.59
CA ALA A 143 10.74 -12.63 -7.22
C ALA A 143 9.90 -13.91 -7.00
N GLU A 144 9.36 -14.12 -5.80
CA GLU A 144 8.45 -15.23 -5.48
C GLU A 144 7.21 -15.22 -6.36
N ILE A 145 6.55 -14.07 -6.50
CA ILE A 145 5.34 -13.94 -7.32
C ILE A 145 5.65 -14.29 -8.80
N HIS A 146 6.74 -13.76 -9.35
CA HIS A 146 7.13 -14.06 -10.73
C HIS A 146 7.47 -15.55 -10.92
N SER A 147 8.16 -16.16 -9.96
CA SER A 147 8.47 -17.59 -9.97
C SER A 147 7.21 -18.45 -9.91
N ARG A 148 6.18 -18.02 -9.18
CA ARG A 148 4.94 -18.79 -8.98
C ARG A 148 4.02 -18.80 -10.20
N TYR A 149 3.90 -17.68 -10.91
CA TYR A 149 2.96 -17.53 -12.02
C TYR A 149 3.60 -17.63 -13.42
N GLY A 150 4.92 -17.41 -13.53
CA GLY A 150 5.63 -17.42 -14.81
C GLY A 150 5.37 -16.17 -15.67
N PRO A 151 6.21 -15.89 -16.69
CA PRO A 151 6.26 -14.59 -17.34
C PRO A 151 5.02 -14.22 -18.19
N GLY A 152 4.28 -15.21 -18.70
CA GLY A 152 3.09 -14.97 -19.53
C GLY A 152 1.79 -14.76 -18.75
N HIS A 153 1.80 -15.00 -17.44
CA HIS A 153 0.59 -14.93 -16.62
C HIS A 153 0.19 -13.49 -16.31
N LEU A 154 -1.13 -13.23 -16.23
CA LEU A 154 -1.68 -11.90 -15.98
C LEU A 154 -1.08 -11.26 -14.72
N VAL A 155 -1.09 -11.99 -13.60
CA VAL A 155 -0.51 -11.51 -12.32
C VAL A 155 0.94 -11.08 -12.48
N SER A 156 1.77 -11.81 -13.23
CA SER A 156 3.18 -11.45 -13.46
C SER A 156 3.31 -10.13 -14.23
N ARG A 157 2.49 -9.93 -15.28
CA ARG A 157 2.49 -8.67 -16.04
C ARG A 157 2.02 -7.49 -15.19
N SER A 158 0.93 -7.68 -14.43
CA SER A 158 0.39 -6.66 -13.53
C SER A 158 1.40 -6.27 -12.44
N ILE A 159 2.08 -7.25 -11.84
CA ILE A 159 3.09 -7.02 -10.79
C ILE A 159 4.34 -6.36 -11.36
N ALA A 160 4.78 -6.73 -12.56
CA ALA A 160 5.87 -6.04 -13.25
C ALA A 160 5.51 -4.56 -13.48
N ALA A 161 4.30 -4.27 -13.96
CA ALA A 161 3.82 -2.90 -14.15
C ALA A 161 3.66 -2.13 -12.82
N ALA A 162 3.21 -2.81 -11.77
CA ALA A 162 3.00 -2.24 -10.43
C ALA A 162 4.29 -2.05 -9.62
N THR A 163 5.40 -2.69 -10.00
CA THR A 163 6.66 -2.68 -9.23
C THR A 163 7.14 -1.28 -8.84
N PRO A 164 7.14 -0.26 -9.71
CA PRO A 164 7.51 1.10 -9.30
C PRO A 164 6.62 1.69 -8.21
N CYS A 165 5.30 1.40 -8.25
CA CYS A 165 4.32 1.83 -7.25
C CYS A 165 4.58 1.12 -5.90
N ILE A 166 4.78 -0.20 -5.93
CA ILE A 166 5.08 -1.02 -4.76
C ILE A 166 6.37 -0.55 -4.07
N LEU A 167 7.44 -0.32 -4.84
CA LEU A 167 8.71 0.15 -4.30
C LEU A 167 8.59 1.58 -3.73
N ALA A 168 7.71 2.42 -4.28
CA ALA A 168 7.45 3.75 -3.73
C ALA A 168 6.72 3.68 -2.38
N ALA A 169 5.71 2.83 -2.26
CA ALA A 169 5.00 2.58 -1.00
C ALA A 169 5.95 2.07 0.08
N ALA A 170 6.82 1.11 -0.28
CA ALA A 170 7.81 0.56 0.65
C ALA A 170 8.78 1.64 1.17
N ARG A 171 9.33 2.46 0.27
CA ARG A 171 10.20 3.58 0.67
C ARG A 171 9.48 4.60 1.57
N ALA A 172 8.21 4.88 1.30
CA ALA A 172 7.43 5.82 2.11
C ALA A 172 7.29 5.33 3.55
N VAL A 173 6.99 4.03 3.74
CA VAL A 173 6.87 3.40 5.06
C VAL A 173 8.23 3.31 5.77
N GLU A 174 9.29 2.92 5.06
CA GLU A 174 10.64 2.81 5.62
C GLU A 174 11.25 4.16 6.01
N ALA A 175 10.88 5.23 5.31
CA ALA A 175 11.31 6.59 5.63
C ALA A 175 10.46 7.25 6.73
N ALA A 176 9.32 6.66 7.09
CA ALA A 176 8.43 7.24 8.09
C ALA A 176 9.09 7.21 9.48
N PRO A 177 9.15 8.36 10.19
CA PRO A 177 9.81 8.41 11.48
C PRO A 177 9.05 7.57 12.49
N SER A 178 9.72 6.61 13.12
CA SER A 178 9.19 6.02 14.35
C SER A 178 9.18 7.10 15.44
N PRO A 179 8.18 7.14 16.33
CA PRO A 179 8.03 8.18 17.35
C PRO A 179 9.20 8.27 18.37
N GLY A 180 10.24 7.43 18.22
CA GLY A 180 11.42 7.38 19.08
C GLY A 180 12.70 8.04 18.55
N THR A 181 12.75 8.59 17.32
CA THR A 181 13.96 9.27 16.81
C THR A 181 13.96 10.79 16.98
N ALA A 182 12.84 11.38 17.38
CA ALA A 182 12.71 12.83 17.56
C ALA A 182 12.93 13.30 19.02
N ASN A 183 13.98 12.83 19.73
CA ASN A 183 14.51 13.57 20.89
C ASN A 183 15.89 13.04 21.37
N ARG A 184 16.98 13.39 20.68
CA ARG A 184 18.34 13.22 21.24
C ARG A 184 19.36 14.28 20.82
N CYS A 185 18.90 15.48 20.47
CA CYS A 185 19.76 16.66 20.34
C CYS A 185 19.11 17.87 21.01
N ARG A 186 19.33 18.01 22.33
CA ARG A 186 19.34 19.34 22.97
C ARG A 186 20.80 19.67 23.30
N PRO A 187 21.44 20.64 22.64
CA PRO A 187 22.61 21.28 23.23
C PRO A 187 22.13 22.13 24.42
N GLY A 188 22.78 21.92 25.56
CA GLY A 188 22.49 22.61 26.81
C GLY A 188 22.63 24.12 26.71
N SER A 189 21.84 24.78 27.55
CA SER A 189 21.94 26.18 27.90
C SER A 189 23.34 26.56 28.42
N GLY A 190 23.96 27.56 27.78
CA GLY A 190 25.15 28.27 28.26
C GLY A 190 25.09 29.73 27.80
N ARG A 191 25.38 30.66 28.71
CA ARG A 191 24.97 32.07 28.72
C ARG A 191 25.79 33.02 27.82
N SER A 192 25.07 34.01 27.29
CA SER A 192 25.32 35.48 27.21
C SER A 192 26.51 36.13 26.49
N ALA A 193 26.11 37.10 25.64
CA ALA A 193 26.61 38.48 25.45
C ALA A 193 27.67 38.79 24.37
N GLY A 194 27.33 39.78 23.52
CA GLY A 194 28.26 40.52 22.68
C GLY A 194 27.63 41.04 21.38
N ALA A 195 27.05 42.24 21.41
CA ALA A 195 26.65 42.99 20.21
C ALA A 195 27.88 43.56 19.48
N LEU A 196 27.80 43.80 18.16
CA LEU A 196 28.23 45.00 17.44
C LEU A 196 27.99 44.86 15.91
N THR A 197 28.05 45.99 15.22
CA THR A 197 27.27 46.44 14.05
C THR A 197 27.99 46.44 12.68
N GLY A 198 27.24 46.14 11.60
CA GLY A 198 27.30 46.73 10.22
C GLY A 198 28.40 46.28 9.22
N PRO A 199 28.33 46.64 7.91
CA PRO A 199 27.19 46.78 6.98
C PRO A 199 27.32 45.95 5.66
N SER A 200 26.31 46.08 4.79
CA SER A 200 26.01 45.41 3.50
C SER A 200 27.12 45.22 2.46
N ALA A 201 27.01 44.12 1.69
CA ALA A 201 27.27 44.09 0.25
C ALA A 201 26.45 42.99 -0.46
N SER A 202 25.75 43.41 -1.51
CA SER A 202 24.98 42.62 -2.49
C SER A 202 25.86 41.92 -3.53
N LEU A 203 25.47 40.73 -4.03
CA LEU A 203 25.66 40.27 -5.42
C LEU A 203 24.96 38.91 -5.72
N ARG A 204 23.91 39.01 -6.56
CA ARG A 204 23.36 38.14 -7.63
C ARG A 204 23.23 36.60 -7.52
N PRO A 205 22.20 36.01 -8.21
CA PRO A 205 21.83 34.60 -8.11
C PRO A 205 22.50 33.73 -9.19
N GLY A 206 22.76 32.46 -8.88
CA GLY A 206 23.32 31.52 -9.85
C GLY A 206 23.02 30.05 -9.54
N ARG A 207 22.22 29.46 -10.43
CA ARG A 207 22.26 28.05 -10.90
C ARG A 207 21.70 26.96 -9.98
N GLY A 208 20.42 26.67 -10.22
CA GLY A 208 19.93 25.35 -10.66
C GLY A 208 20.39 24.12 -9.91
N ALA A 209 19.59 23.69 -8.93
CA ALA A 209 19.54 22.29 -8.53
C ALA A 209 18.49 21.55 -9.39
N PRO A 210 18.78 20.37 -9.95
CA PRO A 210 17.78 19.60 -10.67
C PRO A 210 16.70 19.12 -9.69
N SER A 211 15.47 19.55 -9.94
CA SER A 211 14.28 19.02 -9.29
C SER A 211 14.17 17.53 -9.53
N ALA A 212 14.08 16.75 -8.44
CA ALA A 212 13.69 15.35 -8.50
C ALA A 212 12.34 15.21 -9.26
N PRO A 213 12.15 14.16 -10.07
CA PRO A 213 10.92 14.01 -10.84
C PRO A 213 9.74 13.85 -9.88
N ARG A 214 8.86 14.85 -9.88
CA ARG A 214 7.48 14.70 -9.38
C ARG A 214 6.80 13.73 -10.33
N TRP A 215 6.63 12.49 -9.89
CA TRP A 215 5.71 11.55 -10.52
C TRP A 215 4.26 11.96 -10.18
N THR A 216 3.84 13.11 -10.67
CA THR A 216 2.44 13.37 -10.96
C THR A 216 2.05 12.49 -12.15
N HIS A 217 0.86 11.88 -12.08
CA HIS A 217 0.26 10.96 -13.07
C HIS A 217 0.42 9.45 -12.80
N CYS A 218 -0.26 8.97 -11.75
CA CYS A 218 -0.89 7.64 -11.82
C CYS A 218 -2.31 7.71 -12.45
N SER A 219 -2.82 8.93 -12.69
CA SER A 219 -4.12 9.20 -13.32
C SER A 219 -4.08 9.32 -14.86
N ALA A 220 -2.93 9.14 -15.52
CA ALA A 220 -2.81 9.26 -16.99
C ALA A 220 -2.80 7.93 -17.76
N TRP A 221 -3.04 6.79 -17.12
CA TRP A 221 -3.02 5.48 -17.78
C TRP A 221 -4.37 5.01 -18.36
N ALA A 222 -5.40 5.87 -18.38
CA ALA A 222 -6.74 5.52 -18.85
C ALA A 222 -6.94 5.57 -20.39
N HIS A 223 -5.94 5.94 -21.20
CA HIS A 223 -6.13 6.12 -22.65
C HIS A 223 -5.02 5.53 -23.53
N ARG A 224 -4.77 4.22 -23.44
CA ARG A 224 -4.15 3.49 -24.55
C ARG A 224 -4.91 2.19 -24.80
N ARG A 225 -5.77 2.21 -25.83
CA ARG A 225 -6.31 0.98 -26.44
C ARG A 225 -5.14 0.15 -27.00
N PRO A 226 -5.09 -1.18 -26.79
CA PRO A 226 -4.16 -2.02 -27.53
C PRO A 226 -4.54 -2.02 -29.03
N PRO A 227 -3.57 -2.07 -29.97
CA PRO A 227 -3.86 -2.29 -31.37
C PRO A 227 -4.40 -3.71 -31.54
N GLY A 228 -5.55 -3.83 -32.20
CA GLY A 228 -6.28 -5.08 -32.35
C GLY A 228 -5.51 -6.12 -33.17
N ARG A 229 -5.66 -7.38 -32.76
CA ARG A 229 -5.74 -8.59 -33.59
C ARG A 229 -6.62 -9.60 -32.88
#